data_AF-A4I8X9-F1
#
_entry.id   AF-A4I8X9-F1
#
_cell.length_a   1.000
_cell.length_b   1.000
_cell.length_c   1.000
_cell.angle_alpha   90.00
_cell.angle_beta   90.00
_cell.angle_gamma   90.00
#
_symmetry.space_group_name_H-M   'P 1'
#
loop_
_entity.id
_entity.type
_entity.pdbx_description
1 polymer ?
#
loop_
_entity_poly.entity_id
_entity_poly.type
_entity_poly.pdbx_seq_one_letter_code
_entity_poly.pdbx_strand_id
1 'polypeptide(L)'
;MVVVAHPAVCAAPVVTGATCVVNSDGWCINSALKFEGTDLASVKALRIGSTAAEEKQITCADKFAATANAVSCTVAMASSAKAGLYPVTLVLGDQKQVEAGSVLLGALWELPSMQTWTSTTASGPHKVTGQSSDWPSTGDAWSISGTFDPANHYSVLFYNIEAEAAAGNPSHVTCALLTVTASKLTCTIIAASGVMGMYRFLVKDTTKGTLLLGSTSLGAIAVNPPLPTVTGARGECATNSAACVSGAALTISSTNFNYRDHAYQQFFVGVTEAQRSAVRLTPTAVSMTDLTANLTVAHGTPAGSYPVFVKVQVCMMHMMSPPRYVGNLVLQSGSIAGFNTEMPTGNSSEIQGAVDGRHGGMSSGYIAVTILAVVFGVMFLIVLVALALVCLRKSERRRRLPEGNRFWDSMASDVPAVVSDRKDFNSDCVVH
;
A
#
# COMPACT_ATOMS: atom_id res chain seq x y z
N MET A 1 15.35 7.18 66.93
CA MET A 1 15.79 6.61 65.65
C MET A 1 14.74 6.97 64.61
N VAL A 2 14.96 8.08 63.88
CA VAL A 2 14.03 8.53 62.84
C VAL A 2 14.42 7.80 61.57
N VAL A 3 13.62 6.80 61.18
CA VAL A 3 13.74 6.16 59.88
C VAL A 3 13.17 7.13 58.85
N VAL A 4 14.05 7.89 58.20
CA VAL A 4 13.71 8.65 57.00
C VAL A 4 13.60 7.64 55.87
N ALA A 5 12.36 7.22 55.58
CA ALA A 5 12.05 6.49 54.36
C ALA A 5 12.39 7.41 53.19
N HIS A 6 13.44 7.06 52.44
CA HIS A 6 13.72 7.70 51.16
C HIS A 6 12.50 7.48 50.26
N PRO A 7 11.99 8.53 49.57
CA PRO A 7 10.93 8.33 48.60
C PRO A 7 11.44 7.33 47.57
N ALA A 8 10.67 6.26 47.35
CA ALA A 8 10.94 5.28 46.32
C ALA A 8 11.20 6.05 45.02
N VAL A 9 12.41 5.92 44.48
CA VAL A 9 12.70 6.32 43.11
C VAL A 9 11.83 5.40 42.26
N CYS A 10 10.64 5.86 41.90
CA CYS A 10 9.73 5.09 41.05
C CYS A 10 10.49 4.79 39.75
N ALA A 11 10.79 3.52 39.52
CA ALA A 11 11.33 3.09 38.25
C ALA A 11 10.35 3.48 37.14
N ALA A 12 10.87 3.91 35.99
CA ALA A 12 10.03 4.26 34.86
C ALA A 12 9.25 3.02 34.41
N PRO A 13 7.97 3.15 34.03
CA PRO A 13 7.17 2.02 33.57
C PRO A 13 7.82 1.35 32.36
N VAL A 14 7.95 0.02 32.39
CA VAL A 14 8.54 -0.77 31.32
C VAL A 14 7.54 -1.82 30.86
N VAL A 15 7.32 -1.90 29.55
CA VAL A 15 6.52 -2.97 28.94
C VAL A 15 7.46 -4.03 28.36
N THR A 16 7.19 -5.29 28.71
CA THR A 16 7.97 -6.47 28.29
C THR A 16 7.25 -7.33 27.27
N GLY A 17 5.92 -7.23 27.21
CA GLY A 17 5.10 -8.01 26.30
C GLY A 17 3.72 -7.40 26.07
N ALA A 18 3.05 -7.84 25.01
CA ALA A 18 1.64 -7.60 24.81
C ALA A 18 0.95 -8.85 24.26
N THR A 19 -0.29 -9.05 24.67
CA THR A 19 -1.18 -10.08 24.16
C THR A 19 -2.45 -9.43 23.67
N CYS A 20 -3.02 -9.97 22.60
CA CYS A 20 -4.31 -9.53 22.09
C CYS A 20 -5.20 -10.74 21.85
N VAL A 21 -6.44 -10.67 22.36
CA VAL A 21 -7.42 -11.73 22.16
C VAL A 21 -7.85 -11.71 20.71
N VAL A 22 -7.36 -12.67 19.96
CA VAL A 22 -7.66 -12.82 18.55
C VAL A 22 -9.16 -13.11 18.39
N ASN A 23 -9.87 -12.32 17.58
CA ASN A 23 -11.29 -12.57 17.30
C ASN A 23 -11.47 -13.85 16.48
N SER A 24 -12.73 -14.25 16.23
CA SER A 24 -13.07 -15.37 15.34
C SER A 24 -12.36 -15.32 14.00
N ASP A 25 -12.07 -14.12 13.51
CA ASP A 25 -11.45 -13.89 12.20
C ASP A 25 -9.93 -14.02 12.22
N GLY A 26 -9.31 -14.25 13.38
CA GLY A 26 -7.85 -14.39 13.46
C GLY A 26 -7.09 -13.10 13.73
N TRP A 27 -7.77 -11.99 14.06
CA TRP A 27 -7.16 -10.66 14.11
C TRP A 27 -7.29 -9.91 15.44
N CYS A 28 -6.30 -9.07 15.73
CA CYS A 28 -6.31 -8.13 16.85
C CYS A 28 -6.97 -6.82 16.41
N ILE A 29 -8.30 -6.82 16.38
CA ILE A 29 -9.15 -5.67 16.00
C ILE A 29 -10.40 -5.70 16.86
N ASN A 30 -10.76 -4.63 17.54
CA ASN A 30 -11.94 -4.60 18.42
C ASN A 30 -11.88 -5.71 19.49
N SER A 31 -10.69 -5.88 20.05
CA SER A 31 -10.30 -7.03 20.87
C SER A 31 -9.69 -6.58 22.20
N ALA A 32 -9.68 -7.46 23.20
CA ALA A 32 -8.96 -7.17 24.44
C ALA A 32 -7.44 -7.18 24.18
N LEU A 33 -6.79 -6.07 24.51
CA LEU A 33 -5.34 -5.86 24.42
C LEU A 33 -4.78 -5.71 25.82
N LYS A 34 -3.72 -6.46 26.15
CA LYS A 34 -3.06 -6.45 27.45
C LYS A 34 -1.56 -6.30 27.27
N PHE A 35 -0.99 -5.27 27.86
CA PHE A 35 0.44 -5.05 28.01
C PHE A 35 0.90 -5.56 29.38
N GLU A 36 2.06 -6.20 29.43
CA GLU A 36 2.66 -6.76 30.64
C GLU A 36 4.03 -6.14 30.90
N GLY A 37 4.36 -5.91 32.17
CA GLY A 37 5.56 -5.16 32.51
C GLY A 37 5.72 -4.85 33.99
N THR A 38 6.42 -3.76 34.31
CA THR A 38 6.66 -3.28 35.68
C THR A 38 6.29 -1.81 35.81
N ASP A 39 5.88 -1.40 37.01
CA ASP A 39 5.56 -0.02 37.39
C ASP A 39 4.43 0.63 36.56
N LEU A 40 3.53 -0.19 36.03
CA LEU A 40 2.48 0.22 35.10
C LEU A 40 1.26 0.86 35.79
N ALA A 41 1.19 0.87 37.13
CA ALA A 41 0.03 1.38 37.87
C ALA A 41 -0.21 2.88 37.68
N SER A 42 0.83 3.62 37.29
CA SER A 42 0.79 5.06 37.03
C SER A 42 0.22 5.43 35.67
N VAL A 43 0.05 4.46 34.75
CA VAL A 43 -0.45 4.69 33.40
C VAL A 43 -1.95 5.03 33.43
N LYS A 44 -2.33 6.13 32.80
CA LYS A 44 -3.71 6.64 32.71
C LYS A 44 -4.33 6.53 31.32
N ALA A 45 -3.50 6.46 30.27
CA ALA A 45 -3.96 6.24 28.92
C ALA A 45 -2.84 5.62 28.07
N LEU A 46 -3.23 5.09 26.92
CA LEU A 46 -2.34 4.60 25.87
C LEU A 46 -2.57 5.41 24.59
N ARG A 47 -1.48 5.75 23.90
CA ARG A 47 -1.52 6.27 22.54
C ARG A 47 -0.88 5.25 21.61
N ILE A 48 -1.58 4.91 20.53
CA ILE A 48 -1.14 3.91 19.56
C ILE A 48 -1.12 4.57 18.19
N GLY A 49 0.08 4.69 17.60
CA GLY A 49 0.27 5.38 16.33
C GLY A 49 1.51 6.27 16.31
N SER A 50 2.09 6.46 15.12
CA SER A 50 3.21 7.39 14.89
C SER A 50 2.74 8.81 14.60
N THR A 51 1.48 8.98 14.22
CA THR A 51 0.88 10.27 13.86
C THR A 51 -0.40 10.52 14.62
N ALA A 52 -0.77 11.79 14.80
CA ALA A 52 -2.06 12.16 15.41
C ALA A 52 -3.28 11.62 14.65
N ALA A 53 -3.14 11.31 13.35
CA ALA A 53 -4.21 10.68 12.57
C ALA A 53 -4.38 9.21 12.97
N GLU A 54 -3.27 8.46 13.09
CA GLU A 54 -3.29 7.07 13.56
C GLU A 54 -3.80 6.96 15.00
N GLU A 55 -3.34 7.83 15.90
CA GLU A 55 -3.80 7.87 17.30
C GLU A 55 -5.31 8.14 17.43
N LYS A 56 -5.92 8.84 16.46
CA LYS A 56 -7.37 9.04 16.40
C LYS A 56 -8.10 7.83 15.82
N GLN A 57 -7.45 7.09 14.93
CA GLN A 57 -8.02 5.91 14.26
C GLN A 57 -7.88 4.64 15.09
N ILE A 58 -6.94 4.60 16.04
CA ILE A 58 -6.65 3.45 16.89
C ILE A 58 -6.77 3.87 18.35
N THR A 59 -7.83 3.43 19.00
CA THR A 59 -8.12 3.81 20.39
C THR A 59 -8.05 2.60 21.31
N CYS A 60 -7.77 2.85 22.58
CA CYS A 60 -7.59 1.84 23.62
C CYS A 60 -8.08 2.44 24.95
N ALA A 61 -9.37 2.76 24.98
CA ALA A 61 -10.00 3.50 26.08
C ALA A 61 -11.09 2.68 26.80
N ASP A 62 -11.78 1.80 26.08
CA ASP A 62 -12.79 0.95 26.71
C ASP A 62 -12.13 -0.11 27.60
N LYS A 63 -12.75 -0.38 28.76
CA LYS A 63 -12.25 -1.30 29.80
C LYS A 63 -10.79 -1.05 30.19
N PHE A 64 -10.36 0.21 30.17
CA PHE A 64 -9.01 0.58 30.57
C PHE A 64 -8.77 0.26 32.04
N ALA A 65 -7.73 -0.53 32.31
CA ALA A 65 -7.29 -0.85 33.67
C ALA A 65 -5.76 -0.90 33.72
N ALA A 66 -5.19 -0.29 34.76
CA ALA A 66 -3.76 -0.31 35.02
C ALA A 66 -3.50 -0.87 36.42
N THR A 67 -2.58 -1.82 36.50
CA THR A 67 -2.08 -2.44 37.73
C THR A 67 -0.56 -2.29 37.77
N ALA A 68 0.09 -2.72 38.84
CA ALA A 68 1.55 -2.68 38.91
C ALA A 68 2.24 -3.38 37.71
N ASN A 69 1.63 -4.46 37.18
CA ASN A 69 2.27 -5.35 36.22
C ASN A 69 1.56 -5.43 34.86
N ALA A 70 0.40 -4.78 34.70
CA ALA A 70 -0.35 -4.85 33.45
C ALA A 70 -1.17 -3.59 33.18
N VAL A 71 -1.28 -3.24 31.89
CA VAL A 71 -2.28 -2.30 31.36
C VAL A 71 -3.15 -3.07 30.37
N SER A 72 -4.46 -3.01 30.54
CA SER A 72 -5.42 -3.64 29.63
C SER A 72 -6.45 -2.65 29.13
N CYS A 73 -6.94 -2.86 27.91
CA CYS A 73 -8.05 -2.13 27.30
C CYS A 73 -8.71 -3.01 26.23
N THR A 74 -9.80 -2.51 25.62
CA THR A 74 -10.26 -2.98 24.32
C THR A 74 -9.68 -2.07 23.24
N VAL A 75 -8.88 -2.62 22.32
CA VAL A 75 -8.36 -1.86 21.17
C VAL A 75 -9.44 -1.77 20.11
N ALA A 76 -9.74 -0.56 19.64
CA ALA A 76 -10.68 -0.32 18.54
C ALA A 76 -9.97 0.36 17.38
N MET A 77 -10.07 -0.23 16.18
CA MET A 77 -9.50 0.33 14.95
C MET A 77 -10.62 0.80 14.03
N ALA A 78 -10.51 2.04 13.55
CA ALA A 78 -11.37 2.54 12.48
C ALA A 78 -11.19 1.69 11.22
N SER A 79 -12.23 1.59 10.39
CA SER A 79 -12.16 0.88 9.09
C SER A 79 -11.11 1.47 8.13
N SER A 80 -10.75 2.74 8.31
CA SER A 80 -9.69 3.42 7.55
C SER A 80 -8.28 3.15 8.09
N ALA A 81 -8.14 2.57 9.28
CA ALA A 81 -6.85 2.24 9.86
C ALA A 81 -6.20 1.09 9.08
N LYS A 82 -4.90 1.20 8.84
CA LYS A 82 -4.15 0.13 8.16
C LYS A 82 -3.89 -1.01 9.15
N ALA A 83 -3.91 -2.26 8.70
CA ALA A 83 -3.24 -3.32 9.47
C ALA A 83 -1.72 -3.06 9.45
N GLY A 84 -1.02 -3.37 10.55
CA GLY A 84 0.43 -3.19 10.64
C GLY A 84 0.96 -3.01 12.06
N LEU A 85 2.21 -2.57 12.15
CA LEU A 85 2.94 -2.33 13.39
C LEU A 85 2.84 -0.85 13.78
N TYR A 86 2.49 -0.58 15.04
CA TYR A 86 2.28 0.76 15.59
C TYR A 86 3.07 0.98 16.88
N PRO A 87 3.74 2.13 17.05
CA PRO A 87 4.38 2.45 18.32
C PRO A 87 3.32 2.69 19.40
N VAL A 88 3.67 2.36 20.64
CA VAL A 88 2.84 2.53 21.82
C VAL A 88 3.51 3.49 22.79
N THR A 89 2.78 4.51 23.20
CA THR A 89 3.21 5.49 24.20
C THR A 89 2.30 5.39 25.43
N LEU A 90 2.90 5.21 26.60
CA LEU A 90 2.21 5.26 27.89
C LEU A 90 2.05 6.72 28.29
N VAL A 91 0.84 7.11 28.69
CA VAL A 91 0.59 8.43 29.28
C VAL A 91 0.38 8.25 30.78
N LEU A 92 1.25 8.86 31.58
CA LEU A 92 1.24 8.73 33.04
C LEU A 92 0.30 9.75 33.70
N GLY A 93 0.04 9.57 35.00
CA GLY A 93 -0.83 10.47 35.77
C GLY A 93 -0.38 11.94 35.78
N ASP A 94 0.93 12.19 35.66
CA ASP A 94 1.52 13.52 35.55
C ASP A 94 1.64 14.02 34.10
N GLN A 95 0.96 13.37 33.15
CA GLN A 95 1.00 13.63 31.72
C GLN A 95 2.36 13.38 31.03
N LYS A 96 3.35 12.83 31.74
CA LYS A 96 4.58 12.36 31.09
C LYS A 96 4.26 11.21 30.13
N GLN A 97 5.03 11.15 29.06
CA GLN A 97 4.90 10.15 28.02
C GLN A 97 6.14 9.26 28.01
N VAL A 98 5.92 7.95 27.98
CA VAL A 98 6.98 6.94 27.94
C VAL A 98 6.75 6.05 26.73
N GLU A 99 7.73 5.98 25.83
CA GLU A 99 7.71 5.03 24.73
C GLU A 99 7.83 3.61 25.29
N ALA A 100 6.83 2.77 25.04
CA ALA A 100 6.80 1.41 25.57
C ALA A 100 7.40 0.40 24.59
N GLY A 101 7.19 0.59 23.29
CA GLY A 101 7.50 -0.39 22.26
C GLY A 101 6.55 -0.28 21.08
N SER A 102 6.24 -1.38 20.41
CA SER A 102 5.29 -1.40 19.29
C SER A 102 4.42 -2.64 19.28
N VAL A 103 3.16 -2.46 18.88
CA VAL A 103 2.13 -3.48 18.83
C VAL A 103 1.68 -3.75 17.39
N LEU A 104 1.51 -5.03 17.06
CA LEU A 104 1.01 -5.48 15.76
C LEU A 104 -0.52 -5.60 15.82
N LEU A 105 -1.21 -4.86 14.96
CA LEU A 105 -2.67 -4.77 14.95
C LEU A 105 -3.24 -4.99 13.55
N GLY A 106 -4.50 -5.39 13.46
CA GLY A 106 -5.20 -5.52 12.18
C GLY A 106 -5.26 -6.94 11.61
N ALA A 107 -5.73 -7.03 10.38
CA ALA A 107 -5.82 -8.26 9.61
C ALA A 107 -4.59 -8.42 8.70
N LEU A 108 -3.73 -9.38 9.03
CA LEU A 108 -2.48 -9.67 8.34
C LEU A 108 -2.57 -11.01 7.61
N TRP A 109 -3.52 -11.12 6.68
CA TRP A 109 -3.76 -12.35 5.93
C TRP A 109 -2.46 -12.89 5.34
N GLU A 110 -2.35 -14.21 5.25
CA GLU A 110 -1.14 -14.90 4.77
C GLU A 110 0.09 -14.84 5.69
N LEU A 111 0.08 -14.06 6.77
CA LEU A 111 1.13 -14.20 7.78
C LEU A 111 0.77 -15.24 8.84
N PRO A 112 1.69 -16.16 9.18
CA PRO A 112 1.52 -17.05 10.32
C PRO A 112 1.49 -16.25 11.64
N SER A 113 1.10 -16.88 12.76
CA SER A 113 0.97 -16.21 14.05
C SER A 113 2.24 -15.41 14.41
N MET A 114 2.14 -14.09 14.34
CA MET A 114 3.22 -13.18 14.68
C MET A 114 3.13 -12.79 16.15
N GLN A 115 4.28 -12.47 16.75
CA GLN A 115 4.28 -11.84 18.06
C GLN A 115 3.55 -10.50 17.97
N THR A 116 2.58 -10.30 18.86
CA THR A 116 1.80 -9.05 18.92
C THR A 116 2.64 -7.86 19.39
N TRP A 117 3.82 -8.09 19.97
CA TRP A 117 4.65 -7.06 20.59
C TRP A 117 6.10 -7.12 20.12
N THR A 118 6.73 -5.95 19.98
CA THR A 118 8.17 -5.81 19.83
C THR A 118 8.65 -4.63 20.69
N SER A 119 9.77 -4.79 21.38
CA SER A 119 10.40 -3.68 22.11
C SER A 119 11.06 -2.71 21.12
N THR A 120 10.94 -1.40 21.38
CA THR A 120 11.64 -0.39 20.59
C THR A 120 13.08 -0.17 21.04
N THR A 121 13.44 -0.58 22.27
CA THR A 121 14.81 -0.40 22.80
C THR A 121 15.85 -1.08 21.90
N ALA A 122 15.52 -2.23 21.31
CA ALA A 122 16.42 -2.95 20.41
C ALA A 122 16.42 -2.40 18.97
N SER A 123 15.36 -1.68 18.56
CA SER A 123 15.21 -1.12 17.21
C SER A 123 15.46 0.39 17.12
N GLY A 124 15.74 1.08 18.22
CA GLY A 124 15.72 2.56 18.33
C GLY A 124 16.30 3.37 17.16
N PRO A 125 17.45 3.02 16.56
CA PRO A 125 17.98 3.77 15.41
C PRO A 125 17.52 3.25 14.04
N HIS A 126 16.87 2.09 13.97
CA HIS A 126 16.54 1.38 12.72
C HIS A 126 15.04 1.46 12.39
N LYS A 127 14.74 1.93 11.18
CA LYS A 127 13.36 2.06 10.69
C LYS A 127 13.29 1.99 9.18
N VAL A 128 12.14 1.57 8.68
CA VAL A 128 11.81 1.63 7.26
C VAL A 128 11.26 3.02 6.92
N THR A 129 11.66 3.55 5.77
CA THR A 129 11.26 4.89 5.30
C THR A 129 10.74 4.92 3.87
N GLY A 130 10.95 3.86 3.08
CA GLY A 130 10.48 3.82 1.71
C GLY A 130 10.60 2.45 1.05
N GLN A 131 10.01 2.34 -0.14
CA GLN A 131 10.10 1.19 -1.03
C GLN A 131 10.35 1.68 -2.46
N SER A 132 11.04 0.89 -3.28
CA SER A 132 11.42 1.30 -4.64
C SER A 132 10.28 1.24 -5.66
N SER A 133 9.27 0.42 -5.42
CA SER A 133 8.13 0.25 -6.33
C SER A 133 6.91 -0.25 -5.59
N ASP A 134 5.74 0.25 -5.98
CA ASP A 134 4.42 -0.23 -5.54
C ASP A 134 3.91 -1.39 -6.42
N TRP A 135 4.64 -1.71 -7.49
CA TRP A 135 4.23 -2.73 -8.46
C TRP A 135 5.41 -3.59 -8.95
N PRO A 136 6.13 -4.29 -8.05
CA PRO A 136 7.21 -5.18 -8.46
C PRO A 136 6.67 -6.44 -9.14
N SER A 137 7.48 -7.03 -10.01
CA SER A 137 7.23 -8.34 -10.60
C SER A 137 8.09 -9.40 -9.92
N THR A 138 7.63 -10.65 -9.93
CA THR A 138 8.50 -11.76 -9.52
C THR A 138 9.78 -11.77 -10.35
N GLY A 139 10.92 -11.97 -9.70
CA GLY A 139 12.24 -11.85 -10.30
C GLY A 139 12.85 -10.44 -10.24
N ASP A 140 12.07 -9.40 -9.95
CA ASP A 140 12.59 -8.04 -9.84
C ASP A 140 13.44 -7.86 -8.58
N ALA A 141 14.52 -7.07 -8.70
CA ALA A 141 15.22 -6.52 -7.55
C ALA A 141 14.38 -5.40 -6.92
N TRP A 142 13.82 -5.67 -5.75
CA TRP A 142 13.02 -4.72 -4.99
C TRP A 142 13.78 -4.25 -3.75
N SER A 143 13.59 -2.98 -3.42
CA SER A 143 14.39 -2.31 -2.41
C SER A 143 13.54 -1.62 -1.35
N ILE A 144 13.97 -1.74 -0.10
CA ILE A 144 13.39 -1.06 1.05
C ILE A 144 14.44 -0.07 1.55
N SER A 145 14.08 1.21 1.62
CA SER A 145 14.92 2.26 2.18
C SER A 145 14.64 2.43 3.67
N GLY A 146 15.65 2.82 4.42
CA GLY A 146 15.53 2.95 5.87
C GLY A 146 16.86 3.24 6.54
N THR A 147 16.93 2.92 7.82
CA THR A 147 18.17 2.82 8.59
C THR A 147 18.30 1.39 9.10
N PHE A 148 19.41 0.74 8.78
CA PHE A 148 19.65 -0.66 9.12
C PHE A 148 21.06 -0.82 9.69
N ASP A 149 21.27 -1.85 10.48
CA ASP A 149 22.59 -2.34 10.87
C ASP A 149 23.08 -3.38 9.85
N PRO A 150 24.17 -3.11 9.09
CA PRO A 150 24.75 -4.08 8.16
C PRO A 150 25.27 -5.36 8.83
N ALA A 151 25.47 -5.36 10.16
CA ALA A 151 25.89 -6.54 10.91
C ALA A 151 24.73 -7.50 11.25
N ASN A 152 23.47 -7.07 11.06
CA ASN A 152 22.30 -7.88 11.39
C ASN A 152 21.70 -8.57 10.15
N HIS A 153 20.95 -9.63 10.41
CA HIS A 153 20.13 -10.33 9.43
C HIS A 153 18.69 -9.85 9.50
N TYR A 154 18.04 -9.72 8.34
CA TYR A 154 16.65 -9.28 8.26
C TYR A 154 15.81 -10.25 7.43
N SER A 155 14.50 -10.21 7.66
CA SER A 155 13.50 -10.83 6.79
C SER A 155 12.39 -9.83 6.46
N VAL A 156 11.80 -9.99 5.28
CA VAL A 156 10.64 -9.22 4.85
C VAL A 156 9.42 -10.13 4.84
N LEU A 157 8.38 -9.71 5.53
CA LEU A 157 7.19 -10.49 5.80
C LEU A 157 6.01 -9.83 5.09
N PHE A 158 5.56 -10.39 3.97
CA PHE A 158 4.41 -9.88 3.24
C PHE A 158 3.11 -10.43 3.83
N TYR A 159 2.09 -9.58 3.90
CA TYR A 159 0.72 -9.97 4.21
C TYR A 159 -0.24 -9.33 3.21
N ASN A 160 -1.27 -10.07 2.87
CA ASN A 160 -2.33 -9.60 2.01
C ASN A 160 -3.31 -8.73 2.81
N ILE A 161 -3.80 -7.65 2.21
CA ILE A 161 -4.81 -6.77 2.81
C ILE A 161 -6.21 -7.00 2.21
N GLU A 162 -6.34 -7.92 1.26
CA GLU A 162 -7.59 -8.32 0.61
C GLU A 162 -7.93 -9.76 1.03
N ALA A 163 -8.92 -9.93 1.91
CA ALA A 163 -9.30 -11.25 2.43
C ALA A 163 -9.69 -12.25 1.32
N GLU A 164 -10.44 -11.78 0.31
CA GLU A 164 -10.84 -12.58 -0.86
C GLU A 164 -9.64 -12.99 -1.72
N ALA A 165 -8.63 -12.11 -1.85
CA ALA A 165 -7.41 -12.45 -2.57
C ALA A 165 -6.59 -13.50 -1.80
N ALA A 166 -6.49 -13.36 -0.49
CA ALA A 166 -5.77 -14.31 0.36
C ALA A 166 -6.39 -15.71 0.33
N ALA A 167 -7.72 -15.79 0.27
CA ALA A 167 -8.45 -17.06 0.18
C ALA A 167 -8.12 -17.80 -1.13
N GLY A 168 -7.34 -18.86 -1.05
CA GLY A 168 -6.94 -19.68 -2.20
C GLY A 168 -5.68 -19.19 -2.92
N ASN A 169 -4.93 -18.26 -2.33
CA ASN A 169 -3.57 -17.98 -2.81
C ASN A 169 -2.69 -19.22 -2.62
N PRO A 170 -1.92 -19.62 -3.65
CA PRO A 170 -1.20 -20.90 -3.62
C PRO A 170 0.11 -20.86 -2.84
N SER A 171 0.68 -19.67 -2.66
CA SER A 171 1.86 -19.45 -1.83
C SER A 171 1.92 -18.00 -1.39
N HIS A 172 2.64 -17.76 -0.30
CA HIS A 172 2.95 -16.40 0.14
C HIS A 172 3.97 -15.73 -0.80
N VAL A 173 3.83 -14.42 -0.98
CA VAL A 173 4.89 -13.60 -1.58
C VAL A 173 6.10 -13.61 -0.65
N THR A 174 7.30 -13.76 -1.22
CA THR A 174 8.55 -13.73 -0.46
C THR A 174 9.58 -12.81 -1.09
N CYS A 175 10.63 -12.52 -0.34
CA CYS A 175 11.73 -11.65 -0.72
C CYS A 175 13.02 -12.40 -0.35
N ALA A 176 13.69 -12.94 -1.36
CA ALA A 176 14.88 -13.78 -1.23
C ALA A 176 16.15 -13.01 -1.60
N LEU A 177 17.32 -13.58 -1.28
CA LEU A 177 18.63 -12.99 -1.61
C LEU A 177 18.82 -11.57 -1.03
N LEU A 178 18.42 -11.40 0.23
CA LEU A 178 18.45 -10.11 0.90
C LEU A 178 19.90 -9.63 1.09
N THR A 179 20.19 -8.44 0.56
CA THR A 179 21.44 -7.70 0.75
C THR A 179 21.17 -6.49 1.62
N VAL A 180 22.06 -6.23 2.58
CA VAL A 180 21.88 -5.21 3.62
C VAL A 180 22.99 -4.17 3.49
N THR A 181 22.60 -2.90 3.48
CA THR A 181 23.48 -1.76 3.73
C THR A 181 22.90 -0.90 4.84
N ALA A 182 23.64 0.11 5.31
CA ALA A 182 23.17 0.97 6.39
C ALA A 182 21.87 1.73 6.05
N SER A 183 21.54 1.88 4.77
CA SER A 183 20.38 2.65 4.30
C SER A 183 19.37 1.85 3.47
N LYS A 184 19.66 0.59 3.16
CA LYS A 184 18.89 -0.18 2.18
C LYS A 184 18.89 -1.68 2.44
N LEU A 185 17.73 -2.31 2.29
CA LEU A 185 17.58 -3.73 2.04
C LEU A 185 17.23 -3.93 0.56
N THR A 186 17.90 -4.83 -0.14
CA THR A 186 17.54 -5.19 -1.53
C THR A 186 17.36 -6.69 -1.62
N CYS A 187 16.29 -7.15 -2.26
CA CYS A 187 15.99 -8.56 -2.45
C CYS A 187 15.31 -8.83 -3.79
N THR A 188 15.21 -10.10 -4.15
CA THR A 188 14.42 -10.55 -5.29
C THR A 188 13.02 -10.93 -4.82
N ILE A 189 11.99 -10.30 -5.41
CA ILE A 189 10.60 -10.66 -5.14
C ILE A 189 10.29 -12.02 -5.78
N ILE A 190 9.58 -12.87 -5.05
CA ILE A 190 9.14 -14.17 -5.53
C ILE A 190 7.66 -14.31 -5.26
N ALA A 191 6.89 -14.56 -6.31
CA ALA A 191 5.47 -14.93 -6.25
C ALA A 191 5.23 -16.13 -7.17
N ALA A 192 4.36 -17.06 -6.75
CA ALA A 192 3.94 -18.16 -7.60
C ALA A 192 2.90 -17.71 -8.63
N SER A 193 2.64 -18.55 -9.63
CA SER A 193 1.49 -18.37 -10.52
C SER A 193 0.19 -18.42 -9.72
N GLY A 194 -0.78 -17.57 -10.10
CA GLY A 194 -2.08 -17.48 -9.42
C GLY A 194 -2.09 -16.69 -8.11
N VAL A 195 -0.93 -16.22 -7.62
CA VAL A 195 -0.87 -15.26 -6.52
C VAL A 195 -1.56 -13.96 -6.93
N MET A 196 -2.46 -13.47 -6.07
CA MET A 196 -3.12 -12.19 -6.23
C MET A 196 -3.22 -11.47 -4.89
N GLY A 197 -3.29 -10.14 -4.97
CA GLY A 197 -3.69 -9.32 -3.84
C GLY A 197 -2.94 -8.01 -3.78
N MET A 198 -3.43 -7.15 -2.91
CA MET A 198 -2.65 -6.02 -2.42
C MET A 198 -1.90 -6.47 -1.17
N TYR A 199 -0.60 -6.22 -1.15
CA TYR A 199 0.28 -6.63 -0.06
C TYR A 199 0.79 -5.43 0.71
N ARG A 200 0.92 -5.57 2.01
CA ARG A 200 1.84 -4.78 2.81
C ARG A 200 2.94 -5.69 3.31
N PHE A 201 3.94 -5.11 3.95
CA PHE A 201 5.04 -5.87 4.50
C PHE A 201 5.45 -5.35 5.87
N LEU A 202 6.18 -6.19 6.59
CA LEU A 202 6.94 -5.83 7.78
C LEU A 202 8.39 -6.19 7.52
N VAL A 203 9.31 -5.49 8.17
CA VAL A 203 10.72 -5.87 8.22
C VAL A 203 11.03 -6.37 9.62
N LYS A 204 11.58 -7.57 9.73
CA LYS A 204 12.05 -8.15 10.99
C LYS A 204 13.57 -8.15 11.01
N ASP A 205 14.17 -7.58 12.04
CA ASP A 205 15.55 -7.84 12.42
C ASP A 205 15.57 -9.22 13.08
N THR A 206 16.03 -10.22 12.34
CA THR A 206 16.07 -11.61 12.82
C THR A 206 17.20 -11.86 13.81
N THR A 207 18.23 -11.01 13.82
CA THR A 207 19.32 -11.09 14.82
C THR A 207 18.80 -10.69 16.20
N LYS A 208 18.00 -9.61 16.27
CA LYS A 208 17.44 -9.09 17.53
C LYS A 208 16.04 -9.63 17.85
N GLY A 209 15.40 -10.29 16.90
CA GLY A 209 14.03 -10.78 17.05
C GLY A 209 12.97 -9.69 17.05
N THR A 210 13.26 -8.50 16.52
CA THR A 210 12.37 -7.32 16.57
C THR A 210 11.78 -6.97 15.22
N LEU A 211 10.58 -6.40 15.22
CA LEU A 211 9.99 -5.79 14.02
C LEU A 211 10.38 -4.32 13.95
N LEU A 212 10.75 -3.86 12.76
CA LEU A 212 11.09 -2.46 12.51
C LEU A 212 9.83 -1.64 12.24
N LEU A 213 9.81 -0.41 12.77
CA LEU A 213 8.77 0.56 12.48
C LEU A 213 8.89 1.13 11.06
N GLY A 214 7.79 1.69 10.57
CA GLY A 214 7.74 2.48 9.34
C GLY A 214 7.12 1.77 8.14
N SER A 215 7.13 0.43 8.06
CA SER A 215 6.50 -0.26 6.92
C SER A 215 5.00 0.02 6.79
N THR A 216 4.30 0.23 7.90
CA THR A 216 2.85 0.50 7.93
C THR A 216 2.46 1.83 7.27
N SER A 217 3.35 2.84 7.31
CA SER A 217 3.07 4.15 6.73
C SER A 217 3.16 4.15 5.21
N LEU A 218 3.84 3.15 4.63
CA LEU A 218 4.02 3.01 3.19
C LEU A 218 2.75 2.54 2.46
N GLY A 219 2.80 2.64 1.13
CA GLY A 219 1.74 2.16 0.23
C GLY A 219 1.70 0.64 0.18
N ALA A 220 0.50 0.09 -0.07
CA ALA A 220 0.40 -1.33 -0.41
C ALA A 220 0.99 -1.56 -1.81
N ILE A 221 1.52 -2.76 -2.05
CA ILE A 221 2.11 -3.17 -3.31
C ILE A 221 1.23 -4.20 -4.00
N ALA A 222 1.16 -4.17 -5.33
CA ALA A 222 0.64 -5.25 -6.15
C ALA A 222 1.82 -6.04 -6.72
N VAL A 223 1.92 -7.34 -6.46
CA VAL A 223 3.03 -8.13 -7.01
C VAL A 223 2.59 -8.83 -8.30
N ASN A 224 3.29 -8.58 -9.41
CA ASN A 224 3.01 -9.34 -10.63
C ASN A 224 3.53 -10.78 -10.47
N PRO A 225 2.68 -11.80 -10.62
CA PRO A 225 3.12 -13.18 -10.70
C PRO A 225 3.97 -13.41 -11.97
N PRO A 226 4.58 -14.59 -12.14
CA PRO A 226 5.36 -14.88 -13.33
C PRO A 226 4.54 -14.65 -14.60
N LEU A 227 5.18 -14.12 -15.65
CA LEU A 227 4.46 -13.81 -16.89
C LEU A 227 3.90 -15.09 -17.53
N PRO A 228 2.66 -15.06 -18.06
CA PRO A 228 2.09 -16.20 -18.76
C PRO A 228 2.92 -16.54 -20.00
N THR A 229 3.14 -17.82 -20.21
CA THR A 229 3.83 -18.36 -21.38
C THR A 229 2.92 -19.40 -22.03
N VAL A 230 2.78 -19.35 -23.35
CA VAL A 230 1.98 -20.30 -24.12
C VAL A 230 2.91 -21.15 -24.98
N THR A 231 2.70 -22.46 -24.94
CA THR A 231 3.52 -23.44 -25.69
C THR A 231 2.79 -23.98 -26.91
N GLY A 232 1.48 -23.79 -27.00
CA GLY A 232 0.68 -24.17 -28.15
C GLY A 232 -0.82 -24.11 -27.85
N ALA A 233 -1.63 -24.62 -28.78
CA ALA A 233 -3.05 -24.81 -28.56
C ALA A 233 -3.53 -26.11 -29.23
N ARG A 234 -4.65 -26.64 -28.75
CA ARG A 234 -5.33 -27.83 -29.27
C ARG A 234 -6.82 -27.55 -29.48
N GLY A 235 -7.44 -28.38 -30.30
CA GLY A 235 -8.81 -28.22 -30.81
C GLY A 235 -8.82 -28.01 -32.32
N GLU A 236 -9.99 -28.17 -32.94
CA GLU A 236 -10.12 -28.12 -34.41
C GLU A 236 -9.61 -26.79 -34.99
N CYS A 237 -10.01 -25.66 -34.40
CA CYS A 237 -9.52 -24.34 -34.77
C CYS A 237 -7.99 -24.23 -34.61
N ALA A 238 -7.40 -24.73 -33.52
CA ALA A 238 -5.95 -24.66 -33.34
C ALA A 238 -5.20 -25.38 -34.48
N THR A 239 -5.69 -26.53 -34.93
CA THR A 239 -5.07 -27.33 -35.99
C THR A 239 -5.43 -26.88 -37.41
N ASN A 240 -6.54 -26.18 -37.59
CA ASN A 240 -7.06 -25.79 -38.90
C ASN A 240 -7.75 -24.42 -38.83
N SER A 241 -7.16 -23.41 -39.45
CA SER A 241 -7.66 -22.03 -39.48
C SER A 241 -9.05 -21.89 -40.12
N ALA A 242 -9.46 -22.83 -40.96
CA ALA A 242 -10.82 -22.87 -41.51
C ALA A 242 -11.88 -23.22 -40.44
N ALA A 243 -11.49 -23.92 -39.37
CA ALA A 243 -12.36 -24.22 -38.23
C ALA A 243 -12.40 -23.10 -37.17
N CYS A 244 -11.62 -22.03 -37.34
CA CYS A 244 -11.65 -20.86 -36.47
C CYS A 244 -12.83 -19.95 -36.79
N VAL A 245 -14.03 -20.44 -36.47
CA VAL A 245 -15.31 -19.75 -36.62
C VAL A 245 -15.88 -19.37 -35.25
N SER A 246 -16.89 -18.49 -35.25
CA SER A 246 -17.61 -18.15 -34.02
C SER A 246 -18.22 -19.41 -33.38
N GLY A 247 -17.95 -19.62 -32.09
CA GLY A 247 -18.34 -20.81 -31.34
C GLY A 247 -17.26 -21.89 -31.24
N ALA A 248 -16.14 -21.77 -31.97
CA ALA A 248 -15.02 -22.69 -31.84
C ALA A 248 -14.38 -22.59 -30.45
N ALA A 249 -14.08 -23.75 -29.86
CA ALA A 249 -13.30 -23.82 -28.62
C ALA A 249 -11.82 -24.03 -28.94
N LEU A 250 -10.95 -23.30 -28.23
CA LEU A 250 -9.51 -23.55 -28.21
C LEU A 250 -9.07 -23.87 -26.79
N THR A 251 -8.25 -24.89 -26.63
CA THR A 251 -7.52 -25.12 -25.39
C THR A 251 -6.05 -24.73 -25.60
N ILE A 252 -5.62 -23.67 -24.94
CA ILE A 252 -4.29 -23.09 -25.00
C ILE A 252 -3.42 -23.73 -23.92
N SER A 253 -2.37 -24.44 -24.33
CA SER A 253 -1.37 -25.01 -23.42
C SER A 253 -0.44 -23.90 -22.94
N SER A 254 -0.26 -23.79 -21.63
CA SER A 254 0.37 -22.62 -21.02
C SER A 254 1.03 -22.90 -19.67
N THR A 255 1.79 -21.94 -19.19
CA THR A 255 2.25 -21.83 -17.80
C THR A 255 1.95 -20.42 -17.29
N ASN A 256 1.79 -20.30 -15.97
CA ASN A 256 1.62 -19.04 -15.25
C ASN A 256 0.34 -18.24 -15.53
N PHE A 257 -0.69 -18.84 -16.13
CA PHE A 257 -2.04 -18.27 -16.00
C PHE A 257 -2.51 -18.32 -14.55
N ASN A 258 -3.44 -17.42 -14.24
CA ASN A 258 -4.08 -17.41 -12.94
C ASN A 258 -5.16 -18.49 -12.89
N TYR A 259 -4.78 -19.67 -12.44
CA TYR A 259 -5.64 -20.84 -12.41
C TYR A 259 -6.73 -20.81 -11.33
N ARG A 260 -6.82 -19.73 -10.53
CA ARG A 260 -7.88 -19.57 -9.52
C ARG A 260 -9.25 -19.36 -10.16
N ASP A 261 -9.31 -18.57 -11.22
CA ASP A 261 -10.53 -18.33 -11.97
C ASP A 261 -10.18 -17.94 -13.41
N HIS A 262 -10.95 -18.45 -14.37
CA HIS A 262 -10.81 -18.12 -15.79
C HIS A 262 -11.14 -16.65 -16.06
N ALA A 263 -11.95 -16.01 -15.21
CA ALA A 263 -12.27 -14.59 -15.31
C ALA A 263 -11.06 -13.67 -15.05
N TYR A 264 -9.99 -14.16 -14.43
CA TYR A 264 -8.77 -13.39 -14.15
C TYR A 264 -7.82 -13.28 -15.35
N GLN A 265 -8.24 -13.73 -16.53
CA GLN A 265 -7.51 -13.53 -17.78
C GLN A 265 -8.32 -12.68 -18.74
N GLN A 266 -7.65 -11.72 -19.36
CA GLN A 266 -8.24 -10.90 -20.41
C GLN A 266 -7.42 -11.02 -21.68
N PHE A 267 -8.01 -11.62 -22.71
CA PHE A 267 -7.41 -11.76 -24.03
C PHE A 267 -7.75 -10.58 -24.93
N PHE A 268 -6.79 -10.21 -25.78
CA PHE A 268 -6.93 -9.22 -26.84
C PHE A 268 -6.42 -9.83 -28.13
N VAL A 269 -7.27 -9.88 -29.16
CA VAL A 269 -6.89 -10.41 -30.47
C VAL A 269 -6.80 -9.27 -31.46
N GLY A 270 -5.63 -9.08 -32.05
CA GLY A 270 -5.33 -7.96 -32.93
C GLY A 270 -4.74 -6.73 -32.23
N VAL A 271 -4.22 -5.83 -33.06
CA VAL A 271 -3.52 -4.62 -32.63
C VAL A 271 -4.44 -3.40 -32.59
N THR A 272 -5.47 -3.35 -33.45
CA THR A 272 -6.42 -2.23 -33.49
C THR A 272 -7.68 -2.51 -32.66
N GLU A 273 -8.37 -1.46 -32.24
CA GLU A 273 -9.66 -1.58 -31.54
C GLU A 273 -10.72 -2.28 -32.42
N ALA A 274 -10.71 -2.02 -33.73
CA ALA A 274 -11.58 -2.69 -34.69
C ALA A 274 -11.34 -4.22 -34.70
N GLN A 275 -10.08 -4.66 -34.71
CA GLN A 275 -9.76 -6.09 -34.65
C GLN A 275 -10.16 -6.71 -33.31
N ARG A 276 -9.86 -6.04 -32.18
CA ARG A 276 -10.17 -6.53 -30.82
C ARG A 276 -11.66 -6.62 -30.53
N SER A 277 -12.46 -5.77 -31.18
CA SER A 277 -13.92 -5.84 -31.09
C SER A 277 -14.51 -6.93 -31.99
N ALA A 278 -13.90 -7.16 -33.17
CA ALA A 278 -14.31 -8.16 -34.14
C ALA A 278 -13.92 -9.60 -33.75
N VAL A 279 -12.78 -9.79 -33.08
CA VAL A 279 -12.28 -11.12 -32.69
C VAL A 279 -12.07 -11.16 -31.19
N ARG A 280 -12.78 -12.07 -30.51
CA ARG A 280 -12.73 -12.22 -29.05
C ARG A 280 -12.42 -13.66 -28.67
N LEU A 281 -11.48 -13.83 -27.76
CA LEU A 281 -11.26 -15.08 -27.03
C LEU A 281 -11.77 -14.87 -25.60
N THR A 282 -12.81 -15.62 -25.23
CA THR A 282 -13.40 -15.54 -23.88
C THR A 282 -13.01 -16.80 -23.11
N PRO A 283 -12.17 -16.69 -22.06
CA PRO A 283 -11.85 -17.83 -21.20
C PRO A 283 -13.12 -18.45 -20.62
N THR A 284 -13.15 -19.78 -20.53
CA THR A 284 -14.27 -20.55 -19.95
C THR A 284 -13.80 -21.53 -18.89
N ALA A 285 -12.54 -21.92 -18.91
CA ALA A 285 -11.90 -22.75 -17.90
C ALA A 285 -10.40 -22.48 -17.88
N VAL A 286 -9.76 -22.64 -16.71
CA VAL A 286 -8.32 -22.50 -16.54
C VAL A 286 -7.81 -23.56 -15.57
N SER A 287 -6.61 -24.07 -15.82
CA SER A 287 -5.86 -24.97 -14.95
C SER A 287 -4.42 -24.47 -14.82
N MET A 288 -3.57 -25.19 -14.10
CA MET A 288 -2.15 -24.84 -14.00
C MET A 288 -1.41 -24.95 -15.35
N THR A 289 -1.93 -25.73 -16.30
CA THR A 289 -1.25 -26.05 -17.57
C THR A 289 -2.04 -25.63 -18.81
N ASP A 290 -3.33 -25.36 -18.69
CA ASP A 290 -4.21 -25.13 -19.83
C ASP A 290 -5.22 -24.03 -19.55
N LEU A 291 -5.63 -23.33 -20.60
CA LEU A 291 -6.78 -22.42 -20.58
C LEU A 291 -7.69 -22.74 -21.76
N THR A 292 -8.98 -22.95 -21.51
CA THR A 292 -9.97 -23.11 -22.58
C THR A 292 -10.66 -21.79 -22.81
N ALA A 293 -10.81 -21.40 -24.08
CA ALA A 293 -11.49 -20.19 -24.49
C ALA A 293 -12.43 -20.44 -25.67
N ASN A 294 -13.54 -19.74 -25.68
CA ASN A 294 -14.47 -19.70 -26.82
C ASN A 294 -14.12 -18.53 -27.73
N LEU A 295 -14.04 -18.82 -29.03
CA LEU A 295 -13.80 -17.85 -30.08
C LEU A 295 -15.12 -17.23 -30.54
N THR A 296 -15.15 -15.90 -30.62
CA THR A 296 -16.20 -15.15 -31.32
C THR A 296 -15.55 -14.35 -32.44
N VAL A 297 -16.06 -14.50 -33.66
CA VAL A 297 -15.59 -13.77 -34.84
C VAL A 297 -16.77 -13.04 -35.46
N ALA A 298 -16.68 -11.72 -35.54
CA ALA A 298 -17.70 -10.89 -36.17
C ALA A 298 -17.83 -11.21 -37.66
N HIS A 299 -19.05 -11.10 -38.19
CA HIS A 299 -19.29 -11.29 -39.61
C HIS A 299 -18.47 -10.29 -40.44
N GLY A 300 -17.85 -10.75 -41.54
CA GLY A 300 -17.02 -9.93 -42.41
C GLY A 300 -15.59 -9.67 -41.91
N THR A 301 -15.17 -10.27 -40.78
CA THR A 301 -13.76 -10.22 -40.35
C THR A 301 -12.86 -10.83 -41.44
N PRO A 302 -11.85 -10.10 -41.96
CA PRO A 302 -10.98 -10.61 -43.02
C PRO A 302 -10.19 -11.85 -42.59
N ALA A 303 -9.89 -12.72 -43.56
CA ALA A 303 -8.89 -13.76 -43.36
C ALA A 303 -7.52 -13.13 -43.03
N GLY A 304 -6.76 -13.77 -42.14
CA GLY A 304 -5.47 -13.24 -41.72
C GLY A 304 -4.97 -13.80 -40.39
N SER A 305 -3.77 -13.38 -40.01
CA SER A 305 -3.13 -13.72 -38.74
C SER A 305 -3.23 -12.53 -37.77
N TYR A 306 -3.78 -12.78 -36.59
CA TYR A 306 -4.05 -11.75 -35.58
C TYR A 306 -3.25 -12.05 -34.32
N PRO A 307 -2.36 -11.15 -33.86
CA PRO A 307 -1.59 -11.39 -32.63
C PRO A 307 -2.51 -11.43 -31.42
N VAL A 308 -2.26 -12.37 -30.52
CA VAL A 308 -3.01 -12.59 -29.30
C VAL A 308 -2.16 -12.11 -28.12
N PHE A 309 -2.75 -11.22 -27.33
CA PHE A 309 -2.19 -10.76 -26.07
C PHE A 309 -3.08 -11.19 -24.91
N VAL A 310 -2.48 -11.37 -23.74
CA VAL A 310 -3.19 -11.66 -22.51
C VAL A 310 -2.75 -10.71 -21.40
N LYS A 311 -3.69 -10.32 -20.54
CA LYS A 311 -3.42 -9.71 -19.26
C LYS A 311 -3.96 -10.61 -18.16
N VAL A 312 -3.30 -10.60 -17.01
CA VAL A 312 -3.71 -11.35 -15.83
C VAL A 312 -4.07 -10.37 -14.72
N GLN A 313 -5.19 -10.60 -14.03
CA GLN A 313 -5.60 -9.81 -12.88
C GLN A 313 -4.65 -10.08 -11.70
N VAL A 314 -4.16 -9.01 -11.07
CA VAL A 314 -3.13 -9.09 -10.01
C VAL A 314 -3.67 -8.85 -8.60
N CYS A 315 -4.84 -8.22 -8.45
CA CYS A 315 -5.50 -7.98 -7.16
C CYS A 315 -7.02 -7.85 -7.34
N MET A 316 -7.78 -7.75 -6.25
CA MET A 316 -9.25 -7.68 -6.30
C MET A 316 -9.77 -6.33 -6.77
N MET A 317 -8.93 -5.30 -6.85
CA MET A 317 -9.26 -4.00 -7.45
C MET A 317 -9.25 -4.00 -9.01
N HIS A 318 -9.33 -5.18 -9.65
CA HIS A 318 -9.26 -5.35 -11.11
C HIS A 318 -8.02 -4.73 -11.79
N MET A 319 -6.93 -4.58 -11.05
CA MET A 319 -5.65 -4.21 -11.66
C MET A 319 -5.17 -5.36 -12.53
N MET A 320 -4.73 -5.03 -13.75
CA MET A 320 -4.28 -6.01 -14.74
C MET A 320 -2.79 -5.83 -15.01
N SER A 321 -2.09 -6.95 -15.21
CA SER A 321 -0.71 -6.94 -15.68
C SER A 321 -0.58 -6.17 -17.01
N PRO A 322 0.64 -5.76 -17.39
CA PRO A 322 0.93 -5.40 -18.77
C PRO A 322 0.51 -6.53 -19.74
N PRO A 323 0.12 -6.19 -20.98
CA PRO A 323 -0.24 -7.19 -21.99
C PRO A 323 0.99 -8.03 -22.36
N ARG A 324 0.80 -9.34 -22.46
CA ARG A 324 1.83 -10.29 -22.89
C ARG A 324 1.40 -10.96 -24.19
N TYR A 325 2.27 -10.91 -25.21
CA TYR A 325 2.07 -11.69 -26.43
C TYR A 325 2.15 -13.19 -26.13
N VAL A 326 1.19 -13.95 -26.67
CA VAL A 326 1.06 -15.39 -26.44
C VAL A 326 0.91 -16.23 -27.71
N GLY A 327 0.89 -15.61 -28.89
CA GLY A 327 0.78 -16.29 -30.18
C GLY A 327 -0.06 -15.51 -31.17
N ASN A 328 -0.43 -16.14 -32.28
CA ASN A 328 -1.35 -15.61 -33.27
C ASN A 328 -2.54 -16.54 -33.46
N LEU A 329 -3.70 -15.93 -33.68
CA LEU A 329 -4.89 -16.60 -34.16
C LEU A 329 -5.00 -16.38 -35.67
N VAL A 330 -4.97 -17.45 -36.46
CA VAL A 330 -5.10 -17.42 -37.91
C VAL A 330 -6.53 -17.78 -38.28
N LEU A 331 -7.18 -16.88 -39.01
CA LEU A 331 -8.56 -17.04 -39.47
C LEU A 331 -8.59 -17.34 -40.96
N GLN A 332 -9.40 -18.34 -41.35
CA GLN A 332 -9.86 -18.58 -42.73
C GLN A 332 -8.73 -18.69 -43.78
N SER A 333 -7.56 -19.20 -43.39
CA SER A 333 -6.39 -19.33 -44.28
C SER A 333 -6.20 -20.77 -44.81
N GLY A 334 -7.28 -21.56 -44.82
CA GLY A 334 -7.25 -22.96 -45.25
C GLY A 334 -6.59 -23.89 -44.24
N SER A 335 -5.76 -24.82 -44.72
CA SER A 335 -5.15 -25.92 -43.93
C SER A 335 -3.97 -25.51 -43.02
N ILE A 336 -3.75 -24.21 -42.82
CA ILE A 336 -2.75 -23.69 -41.89
C ILE A 336 -3.30 -23.83 -40.46
N ALA A 337 -2.43 -24.09 -39.47
CA ALA A 337 -2.82 -24.09 -38.06
C ALA A 337 -3.49 -22.76 -37.67
N GLY A 338 -4.69 -22.83 -37.09
CA GLY A 338 -5.43 -21.65 -36.68
C GLY A 338 -4.89 -20.99 -35.41
N PHE A 339 -3.98 -21.63 -34.69
CA PHE A 339 -3.19 -20.99 -33.64
C PHE A 339 -1.72 -21.37 -33.75
N ASN A 340 -0.82 -20.40 -33.65
CA ASN A 340 0.63 -20.63 -33.63
C ASN A 340 1.31 -19.68 -32.64
N THR A 341 2.48 -20.06 -32.13
CA THR A 341 3.25 -19.26 -31.16
C THR A 341 4.40 -18.48 -31.81
N GLU A 342 4.55 -18.58 -33.13
CA GLU A 342 5.62 -17.92 -33.87
C GLU A 342 5.42 -16.40 -33.81
N MET A 343 6.47 -15.64 -33.45
CA MET A 343 6.39 -14.18 -33.49
C MET A 343 6.29 -13.75 -34.96
N PRO A 344 5.36 -12.84 -35.34
CA PRO A 344 5.27 -12.40 -36.73
C PRO A 344 6.61 -11.81 -37.17
N THR A 345 7.22 -12.38 -38.21
CA THR A 345 8.53 -11.96 -38.74
C THR A 345 8.48 -10.69 -39.61
N GLY A 346 7.39 -9.92 -39.53
CA GLY A 346 7.23 -8.66 -40.26
C GLY A 346 8.03 -7.52 -39.62
N ASN A 347 8.69 -6.69 -40.43
CA ASN A 347 9.51 -5.54 -40.03
C ASN A 347 8.99 -4.84 -38.76
N SER A 348 9.82 -4.84 -37.73
CA SER A 348 9.52 -4.52 -36.32
C SER A 348 9.10 -3.07 -36.02
N SER A 349 8.77 -2.25 -37.01
CA SER A 349 8.34 -0.85 -36.77
C SER A 349 6.90 -0.72 -36.26
N GLU A 350 6.02 -1.71 -36.46
CA GLU A 350 4.63 -1.67 -35.95
C GLU A 350 4.43 -2.44 -34.63
N ILE A 351 5.30 -3.40 -34.31
CA ILE A 351 5.22 -4.18 -33.06
C ILE A 351 5.68 -3.32 -31.87
N GLN A 352 6.64 -2.41 -32.08
CA GLN A 352 6.92 -1.34 -31.12
C GLN A 352 5.72 -0.40 -30.95
N GLY A 353 4.86 -0.19 -31.95
CA GLY A 353 3.64 0.63 -31.79
C GLY A 353 2.56 -0.01 -30.92
N ALA A 354 2.51 -1.34 -30.84
CA ALA A 354 1.55 -2.08 -30.01
C ALA A 354 2.08 -2.38 -28.60
N VAL A 355 3.41 -2.42 -28.41
CA VAL A 355 4.10 -2.66 -27.14
C VAL A 355 4.54 -1.35 -26.46
N ASP A 356 4.88 -0.30 -27.24
CA ASP A 356 5.18 1.07 -26.78
C ASP A 356 4.03 2.07 -27.03
N GLY A 357 2.88 1.63 -27.57
CA GLY A 357 1.66 2.44 -27.70
C GLY A 357 1.02 2.88 -26.37
N ARG A 358 1.61 2.47 -25.24
CA ARG A 358 1.39 3.03 -23.89
C ARG A 358 2.72 3.18 -23.13
N HIS A 359 3.74 3.74 -23.75
CA HIS A 359 4.64 4.63 -23.02
C HIS A 359 4.17 6.07 -23.26
N GLY A 360 3.54 6.65 -22.23
CA GLY A 360 3.51 8.11 -22.07
C GLY A 360 2.35 8.90 -22.67
N GLY A 361 1.33 8.28 -23.26
CA GLY A 361 0.07 8.98 -23.54
C GLY A 361 -0.85 8.93 -22.33
N MET A 362 -0.64 9.79 -21.32
CA MET A 362 -1.71 10.13 -20.38
C MET A 362 -2.99 10.35 -21.22
N SER A 363 -4.14 9.78 -20.84
CA SER A 363 -5.38 9.98 -21.61
C SER A 363 -5.54 11.48 -21.87
N SER A 364 -6.10 11.92 -22.99
CA SER A 364 -6.29 13.37 -23.23
C SER A 364 -7.00 14.04 -22.04
N GLY A 365 -7.83 13.29 -21.31
CA GLY A 365 -8.38 13.68 -20.01
C GLY A 365 -7.35 13.75 -18.88
N TYR A 366 -6.43 12.80 -18.75
CA TYR A 366 -5.35 12.85 -17.75
C TYR A 366 -4.32 13.95 -18.07
N ILE A 367 -3.91 14.15 -19.34
CA ILE A 367 -3.06 15.29 -19.76
C ILE A 367 -3.75 16.62 -19.46
N ALA A 368 -5.05 16.73 -19.77
CA ALA A 368 -5.82 17.92 -19.42
C ALA A 368 -5.85 18.16 -17.91
N VAL A 369 -6.04 17.11 -17.09
CA VAL A 369 -6.06 17.19 -15.63
C VAL A 369 -4.69 17.50 -15.04
N THR A 370 -3.59 16.92 -15.53
CA THR A 370 -2.24 17.28 -15.05
C THR A 370 -1.83 18.67 -15.49
N ILE A 371 -2.15 19.11 -16.71
CA ILE A 371 -1.93 20.50 -17.13
C ILE A 371 -2.73 21.44 -16.24
N LEU A 372 -4.01 21.15 -15.96
CA LEU A 372 -4.84 21.97 -15.06
C LEU A 372 -4.24 22.00 -13.64
N ALA A 373 -3.83 20.86 -13.09
CA ALA A 373 -3.27 20.77 -11.75
C ALA A 373 -1.91 21.49 -11.63
N VAL A 374 -1.06 21.41 -12.66
CA VAL A 374 0.21 22.14 -12.70
C VAL A 374 -0.03 23.64 -12.84
N VAL A 375 -0.94 24.07 -13.72
CA VAL A 375 -1.30 25.49 -13.86
C VAL A 375 -1.89 26.02 -12.56
N PHE A 376 -2.80 25.27 -11.90
CA PHE A 376 -3.38 25.66 -10.62
C PHE A 376 -2.33 25.71 -9.51
N GLY A 377 -1.43 24.74 -9.46
CA GLY A 377 -0.33 24.68 -8.49
C GLY A 377 0.66 25.84 -8.65
N VAL A 378 1.04 26.18 -9.88
CA VAL A 378 1.90 27.33 -10.19
C VAL A 378 1.20 28.64 -9.87
N MET A 379 -0.07 28.80 -10.24
CA MET A 379 -0.86 29.99 -9.91
C MET A 379 -1.01 30.16 -8.39
N PHE A 380 -1.26 29.07 -7.66
CA PHE A 380 -1.36 29.09 -6.20
C PHE A 380 -0.01 29.47 -5.54
N LEU A 381 1.11 28.93 -6.05
CA LEU A 381 2.45 29.31 -5.61
C LEU A 381 2.75 30.80 -5.87
N ILE A 382 2.39 31.33 -7.05
CA ILE A 382 2.55 32.75 -7.37
C ILE A 382 1.74 33.61 -6.40
N VAL A 383 0.50 33.22 -6.09
CA VAL A 383 -0.35 33.93 -5.12
C VAL A 383 0.25 33.87 -3.71
N LEU A 384 0.75 32.71 -3.26
CA LEU A 384 1.42 32.60 -1.96
C LEU A 384 2.69 33.43 -1.88
N VAL A 385 3.52 33.46 -2.93
CA VAL A 385 4.72 34.29 -3.00
C VAL A 385 4.35 35.77 -3.02
N ALA A 386 3.33 36.17 -3.79
CA ALA A 386 2.83 37.54 -3.80
C ALA A 386 2.30 37.95 -2.42
N LEU A 387 1.53 37.10 -1.74
CA LEU A 387 1.05 37.34 -0.39
C LEU A 387 2.20 37.41 0.62
N ALA A 388 3.19 36.52 0.54
CA ALA A 388 4.39 36.57 1.37
C ALA A 388 5.17 37.88 1.15
N LEU A 389 5.36 38.30 -0.11
CA LEU A 389 6.01 39.56 -0.45
C LEU A 389 5.21 40.78 0.01
N VAL A 390 3.87 40.74 -0.06
CA VAL A 390 3.00 41.81 0.48
C VAL A 390 3.09 41.85 2.01
N CYS A 391 3.08 40.71 2.69
CA CYS A 391 3.28 40.60 4.13
C CYS A 391 4.67 41.08 4.55
N LEU A 392 5.72 40.72 3.81
CA LEU A 392 7.10 41.17 4.04
C LEU A 392 7.25 42.66 3.76
N ARG A 393 6.69 43.20 2.67
CA ARG A 393 6.68 44.64 2.40
C ARG A 393 5.86 45.43 3.43
N LYS A 394 4.77 44.86 3.95
CA LYS A 394 3.98 45.47 5.04
C LYS A 394 4.73 45.43 6.37
N SER A 395 5.48 44.35 6.63
CA SER A 395 6.41 44.21 7.75
C SER A 395 7.58 45.19 7.65
N GLU A 396 8.21 45.33 6.48
CA GLU A 396 9.29 46.28 6.25
C GLU A 396 8.81 47.74 6.29
N ARG A 397 7.62 48.05 5.77
CA ARG A 397 7.00 49.38 5.96
C ARG A 397 6.66 49.67 7.42
N ARG A 398 6.30 48.65 8.21
CA ARG A 398 6.16 48.79 9.68
C ARG A 398 7.49 48.93 10.40
N ARG A 399 8.58 48.32 9.89
CA ARG A 399 9.94 48.46 10.44
C ARG A 399 10.68 49.72 9.97
N ARG A 400 10.25 50.34 8.86
CA ARG A 400 10.77 51.63 8.34
C ARG A 400 9.79 52.79 8.57
N LEU A 401 8.92 52.69 9.58
CA LEU A 401 8.36 53.88 10.18
C LEU A 401 9.44 54.49 11.09
N PRO A 402 9.79 55.78 10.91
CA PRO A 402 10.87 56.42 11.65
C PRO A 402 10.62 56.32 13.15
N GLU A 403 11.70 56.10 13.89
CA GLU A 403 11.80 56.32 15.33
C GLU A 403 11.15 57.66 15.70
N GLY A 404 9.91 57.62 16.17
CA GLY A 404 9.13 58.84 16.42
C GLY A 404 8.18 58.81 17.60
N ASN A 405 7.84 57.64 18.17
CA ASN A 405 6.78 57.54 19.19
C ASN A 405 7.13 56.70 20.43
N ARG A 406 8.41 56.57 20.82
CA ARG A 406 8.81 55.94 22.10
C ARG A 406 8.68 56.83 23.34
N PHE A 407 8.04 58.00 23.22
CA PHE A 407 7.89 58.93 24.35
C PHE A 407 6.68 58.63 25.27
N TRP A 408 5.66 57.89 24.79
CA TRP A 408 4.41 57.73 25.55
C TRP A 408 4.26 56.40 26.32
N ASP A 409 5.03 55.36 25.96
CA ASP A 409 4.91 54.04 26.60
C ASP A 409 5.58 53.94 27.99
N SER A 410 6.26 54.99 28.47
CA SER A 410 6.81 55.03 29.84
C SER A 410 5.96 55.83 30.85
N MET A 411 4.79 56.34 30.44
CA MET A 411 3.86 57.06 31.35
C MET A 411 2.57 56.29 31.65
N ALA A 412 2.36 55.10 31.08
CA ALA A 412 1.11 54.35 31.22
C ALA A 412 1.12 53.26 32.32
N SER A 413 2.15 53.19 33.17
CA SER A 413 2.29 52.11 34.18
C SER A 413 1.76 52.47 35.59
N ASP A 414 1.16 53.64 35.80
CA ASP A 414 0.77 54.13 37.14
C ASP A 414 -0.73 54.48 37.30
N VAL A 415 -1.64 53.69 36.74
CA VAL A 415 -3.08 53.84 37.08
C VAL A 415 -3.76 52.49 37.30
N PRO A 416 -4.30 52.23 38.51
CA PRO A 416 -4.96 50.97 38.84
C PRO A 416 -6.37 50.86 38.26
N ALA A 417 -6.77 49.61 38.02
CA ALA A 417 -7.99 49.17 37.35
C ALA A 417 -9.30 49.71 37.94
N VAL A 418 -10.23 50.08 37.05
CA VAL A 418 -11.66 50.20 37.34
C VAL A 418 -12.44 49.28 36.40
N VAL A 419 -13.18 48.38 37.02
CA VAL A 419 -14.13 47.42 36.43
C VAL A 419 -15.31 48.17 35.81
N SER A 420 -15.75 47.76 34.62
CA SER A 420 -17.11 48.05 34.13
C SER A 420 -17.59 46.92 33.21
N ASP A 421 -18.59 46.19 33.70
CA ASP A 421 -19.47 45.32 32.91
C ASP A 421 -20.12 46.09 31.75
N ARG A 422 -20.21 45.47 30.56
CA ARG A 422 -21.27 45.78 29.60
C ARG A 422 -21.53 44.64 28.61
N LYS A 423 -22.61 43.92 28.91
CA LYS A 423 -23.69 43.38 28.04
C LYS A 423 -23.43 43.13 26.55
N ASP A 424 -23.67 41.87 26.17
CA ASP A 424 -24.54 41.39 25.09
C ASP A 424 -24.60 42.20 23.79
N PHE A 425 -24.07 41.60 22.72
CA PHE A 425 -24.71 41.67 21.40
C PHE A 425 -24.70 40.29 20.75
N ASN A 426 -25.90 39.71 20.75
CA ASN A 426 -26.33 38.60 19.91
C ASN A 426 -26.53 39.13 18.48
N SER A 427 -25.99 38.46 17.46
CA SER A 427 -26.47 38.63 16.08
C SER A 427 -26.22 37.35 15.28
N ASP A 428 -27.33 36.67 15.03
CA ASP A 428 -27.50 35.59 14.07
C ASP A 428 -26.96 35.98 12.68
N CYS A 429 -26.31 35.01 12.03
CA CYS A 429 -26.20 34.95 10.58
C CYS A 429 -26.61 33.53 10.14
N VAL A 430 -27.86 33.39 9.71
CA VAL A 430 -28.34 32.31 8.84
C VAL A 430 -28.69 32.96 7.51
N VAL A 431 -28.04 32.54 6.41
CA VAL A 431 -28.61 32.58 5.05
C VAL A 431 -27.98 31.44 4.22
N HIS A 432 -28.87 30.51 3.82
CA HIS A 432 -28.78 29.42 2.84
C HIS A 432 -27.90 28.20 3.09
#